data_AF-A0A1B1Q1G6-F1
#
_entry.id   AF-A0A1B1Q1G6-F1
#
_cell.length_a   1.000
_cell.length_b   1.000
_cell.length_c   1.000
_cell.angle_alpha   90.00
_cell.angle_beta   90.00
_cell.angle_gamma   90.00
#
_symmetry.space_group_name_H-M   'P 1'
#
loop_
_entity.id
_entity.type
_entity.pdbx_description
1 polymer ?
#
loop_
_entity_poly.entity_id
_entity_poly.type
_entity_poly.pdbx_seq_one_letter_code
_entity_poly.pdbx_strand_id
1 'polypeptide(L)'
;MQLSNKNPATRLNEAVDRVRRQESRAVKTAGDKTLIGSRYAWLRNPENMSDKQRADFDQLMTCELQTGTAWSLKNMFRAFWVLTSRDAAEYFFQYWSDAVDRSELKPIIKVKI
;
A
#
# COMPACT_ATOMS: atom_id res chain seq x y z
N MET A 1 -19.18 8.42 -13.84
CA MET A 1 -17.95 8.09 -13.09
C MET A 1 -18.29 8.13 -11.60
N GLN A 2 -18.83 7.03 -11.06
CA GLN A 2 -19.28 6.96 -9.67
C GLN A 2 -18.09 6.61 -8.76
N LEU A 3 -17.51 7.60 -8.09
CA LEU A 3 -16.70 7.40 -6.89
C LEU A 3 -17.56 7.70 -5.65
N SER A 4 -18.72 7.05 -5.59
CA SER A 4 -19.66 7.12 -4.47
C SER A 4 -19.24 6.12 -3.37
N ASN A 5 -19.05 6.62 -2.15
CA ASN A 5 -19.04 5.90 -0.86
C ASN A 5 -18.06 4.72 -0.65
N LYS A 6 -16.74 4.94 -0.79
CA LYS A 6 -15.72 3.97 -0.31
C LYS A 6 -14.90 4.53 0.85
N ASN A 7 -14.79 3.78 1.95
CA ASN A 7 -13.93 4.08 3.10
C ASN A 7 -12.45 4.25 2.64
N PRO A 8 -11.67 5.20 3.22
CA PRO A 8 -10.24 5.39 2.94
C PRO A 8 -9.42 4.09 2.85
N ALA A 9 -9.67 3.10 3.70
CA ALA A 9 -8.98 1.81 3.68
C ALA A 9 -9.17 1.06 2.34
N THR A 10 -10.39 1.10 1.78
CA THR A 10 -10.68 0.50 0.47
C THR A 10 -9.97 1.25 -0.65
N ARG A 11 -9.95 2.60 -0.61
CA ARG A 11 -9.22 3.41 -1.59
C ARG A 11 -7.72 3.13 -1.57
N LEU A 12 -7.12 2.96 -0.39
CA LEU A 12 -5.71 2.60 -0.24
C LEU A 12 -5.41 1.21 -0.81
N ASN A 13 -6.26 0.21 -0.56
CA ASN A 13 -6.11 -1.12 -1.18
C ASN A 13 -6.14 -1.06 -2.71
N GLU A 14 -7.06 -0.26 -3.28
CA GLU A 14 -7.12 -0.05 -4.73
C GLU A 14 -5.87 0.64 -5.27
N ALA A 15 -5.35 1.62 -4.53
CA ALA A 15 -4.12 2.32 -4.90
C ALA A 15 -2.90 1.37 -4.88
N VAL A 16 -2.78 0.50 -3.87
CA VAL A 16 -1.73 -0.54 -3.82
C VAL A 16 -1.80 -1.46 -5.04
N ASP A 17 -2.99 -1.98 -5.39
CA ASP A 17 -3.13 -2.84 -6.58
C ASP A 17 -2.88 -2.08 -7.89
N ARG A 18 -3.16 -0.77 -7.95
CA ARG A 18 -2.80 0.06 -9.12
C ARG A 18 -1.28 0.19 -9.26
N VAL A 19 -0.55 0.49 -8.19
CA VAL A 19 0.92 0.53 -8.19
C VAL A 19 1.47 -0.82 -8.64
N ARG A 20 0.99 -1.92 -8.03
CA ARG A 20 1.38 -3.29 -8.41
C ARG A 20 1.18 -3.58 -9.89
N ARG A 21 0.04 -3.20 -10.47
CA ARG A 21 -0.23 -3.42 -11.90
C ARG A 21 0.68 -2.59 -12.80
N GLN A 22 0.99 -1.35 -12.42
CA GLN A 22 1.87 -0.47 -13.18
C GLN A 22 3.31 -1.00 -13.15
N GLU A 23 3.82 -1.30 -11.96
CA GLU A 23 5.16 -1.86 -11.76
C GLU A 23 5.30 -3.23 -12.42
N SER A 24 4.32 -4.13 -12.23
CA SER A 24 4.33 -5.46 -12.86
C SER A 24 4.39 -5.39 -14.38
N ARG A 25 3.77 -4.38 -15.01
CA ARG A 25 3.87 -4.18 -16.46
C ARG A 25 5.24 -3.65 -16.87
N ALA A 26 5.82 -2.75 -16.09
CA ALA A 26 7.14 -2.17 -16.35
C ALA A 26 8.27 -3.20 -16.23
N VAL A 27 8.24 -4.06 -15.20
CA VAL A 27 9.32 -5.05 -15.00
C VAL A 27 9.14 -6.29 -15.88
N LYS A 28 7.91 -6.59 -16.32
CA LYS A 28 7.65 -7.71 -17.25
C LYS A 28 8.36 -7.56 -18.59
N THR A 29 8.62 -6.34 -19.07
CA THR A 29 9.39 -6.13 -20.31
C THR A 29 10.85 -6.56 -20.14
N ALA A 30 11.37 -6.56 -18.91
CA ALA A 30 12.69 -7.08 -18.55
C ALA A 30 12.67 -8.59 -18.19
N GLY A 31 11.54 -9.28 -18.36
CA GLY A 31 11.39 -10.70 -18.04
C GLY A 31 11.09 -11.00 -16.57
N ASP A 32 11.02 -9.99 -15.70
CA ASP A 32 10.70 -10.15 -14.29
C ASP A 32 9.21 -10.46 -14.08
N LYS A 33 8.94 -11.53 -13.31
CA LYS A 33 7.61 -12.04 -13.01
C LYS A 33 7.25 -11.97 -11.53
N THR A 34 8.08 -11.34 -10.68
CA THR A 34 7.93 -11.27 -9.21
C THR A 34 6.55 -10.78 -8.77
N LEU A 35 5.96 -9.82 -9.50
CA LEU A 35 4.64 -9.25 -9.18
C LEU A 35 3.44 -10.01 -9.76
N ILE A 36 3.67 -11.07 -10.54
CA ILE A 36 2.62 -11.91 -11.12
C ILE A 36 2.07 -12.81 -10.01
N GLY A 37 0.75 -12.82 -9.83
CA GLY A 37 0.09 -13.64 -8.80
C GLY A 37 0.20 -13.11 -7.36
N SER A 38 1.04 -12.09 -7.09
CA SER A 38 1.28 -11.59 -5.72
C SER A 38 0.18 -10.67 -5.16
N ARG A 39 -0.89 -10.37 -5.92
CA ARG A 39 -1.96 -9.43 -5.54
C ARG A 39 -2.42 -9.60 -4.09
N TYR A 40 -2.79 -10.82 -3.71
CA TYR A 40 -3.38 -11.07 -2.39
C TYR A 40 -2.38 -10.96 -1.25
N ALA A 41 -1.08 -11.12 -1.50
CA ALA A 41 -0.05 -10.89 -0.51
C ALA A 41 -0.04 -9.41 -0.08
N TRP A 42 -0.18 -8.48 -1.05
CA TRP A 42 -0.23 -7.04 -0.79
C TRP A 42 -1.58 -6.54 -0.20
N LEU A 43 -2.69 -7.23 -0.47
CA LEU A 43 -3.99 -6.77 0.02
C LEU A 43 -4.33 -7.29 1.42
N ARG A 44 -3.69 -8.39 1.83
CA ARG A 44 -3.92 -9.01 3.14
C ARG A 44 -3.23 -8.21 4.24
N ASN A 45 -3.87 -8.17 5.41
CA ASN A 45 -3.24 -7.58 6.59
C ASN A 45 -2.24 -8.57 7.19
N PRO A 46 -1.10 -8.10 7.74
CA PRO A 46 -0.11 -8.96 8.36
C PRO A 46 -0.71 -9.97 9.33
N GLU A 47 -1.55 -9.55 10.27
CA GLU A 47 -2.13 -10.42 11.31
C GLU A 47 -2.95 -11.60 10.78
N ASN A 48 -3.36 -11.56 9.50
CA ASN A 48 -4.14 -12.61 8.84
C ASN A 48 -3.31 -13.53 7.92
N MET A 49 -1.98 -13.42 7.95
CA MET A 49 -1.08 -14.29 7.20
C MET A 49 -0.66 -15.49 8.05
N SER A 50 -0.65 -16.70 7.46
CA SER A 50 0.04 -17.85 8.07
C SER A 50 1.56 -17.64 8.05
N ASP A 51 2.31 -18.42 8.83
CA ASP A 51 3.77 -18.32 8.88
C ASP A 51 4.42 -18.51 7.50
N LYS A 52 3.91 -19.46 6.71
CA LYS A 52 4.35 -19.63 5.33
C LYS A 52 4.07 -18.40 4.47
N GLN A 53 2.87 -17.83 4.57
CA GLN A 53 2.51 -16.62 3.82
C GLN A 53 3.34 -15.41 4.24
N ARG A 54 3.67 -15.29 5.53
CA ARG A 54 4.58 -14.27 6.05
C ARG A 54 5.97 -14.43 5.43
N ALA A 55 6.55 -15.62 5.51
CA ALA A 55 7.89 -15.88 4.96
C ALA A 55 7.96 -15.58 3.45
N ASP A 56 6.96 -16.03 2.68
CA ASP A 56 6.88 -15.74 1.25
C ASP A 56 6.70 -14.22 0.98
N PHE A 57 5.97 -13.51 1.86
CA PHE A 57 5.78 -12.06 1.75
C PHE A 57 7.04 -11.27 2.10
N ASP A 58 7.78 -11.70 3.13
CA ASP A 58 9.03 -11.05 3.53
C ASP A 58 10.07 -11.14 2.41
N GLN A 59 10.09 -12.23 1.63
CA GLN A 59 10.89 -12.31 0.41
C GLN A 59 10.48 -11.29 -0.65
N LEU A 60 9.19 -10.97 -0.80
CA LEU A 60 8.75 -9.92 -1.72
C LEU A 60 9.19 -8.52 -1.23
N MET A 61 9.25 -8.32 0.10
CA MET A 61 9.66 -7.05 0.69
C MET A 61 11.16 -6.76 0.51
N THR A 62 12.00 -7.77 0.26
CA THR A 62 13.44 -7.56 -0.03
C THR A 62 13.71 -7.14 -1.47
N CYS A 63 12.72 -7.22 -2.37
CA CYS A 63 12.89 -6.91 -3.79
C CYS A 63 12.84 -5.40 -4.13
N GLU A 64 12.89 -4.51 -3.14
CA GLU A 64 12.87 -3.03 -3.32
C GLU A 64 11.73 -2.51 -4.22
N LEU A 65 10.59 -3.18 -4.21
CA LEU A 65 9.44 -2.87 -5.07
C LEU A 65 8.73 -1.59 -4.62
N GLN A 66 8.32 -0.75 -5.56
CA GLN A 66 7.38 0.35 -5.33
C GLN A 66 6.06 -0.15 -4.74
N THR A 67 5.64 -1.36 -5.12
CA THR A 67 4.49 -2.04 -4.51
C THR A 67 4.70 -2.27 -3.01
N GLY A 68 5.92 -2.58 -2.58
CA GLY A 68 6.29 -2.70 -1.17
C GLY A 68 6.15 -1.37 -0.44
N THR A 69 6.64 -0.27 -1.03
CA THR A 69 6.44 1.08 -0.50
C THR A 69 4.95 1.43 -0.37
N ALA A 70 4.16 1.17 -1.41
CA ALA A 70 2.71 1.40 -1.39
C ALA A 70 2.01 0.63 -0.25
N TRP A 71 2.40 -0.63 -0.06
CA TRP A 71 1.89 -1.48 0.99
C TRP A 71 2.24 -0.96 2.39
N SER A 72 3.47 -0.51 2.60
CA SER A 72 3.92 0.07 3.85
C SER A 72 3.14 1.34 4.20
N LEU A 73 2.91 2.23 3.22
CA LEU A 73 2.10 3.43 3.41
C LEU A 73 0.64 3.11 3.78
N LYS A 74 0.04 2.12 3.12
CA LYS A 74 -1.30 1.61 3.49
C LYS A 74 -1.32 1.11 4.93
N ASN A 75 -0.35 0.26 5.31
CA ASN A 75 -0.33 -0.34 6.64
C ASN A 75 -0.02 0.67 7.74
N MET A 76 0.87 1.63 7.47
CA MET A 76 1.14 2.76 8.37
C MET A 76 -0.16 3.51 8.68
N PHE A 77 -0.98 3.82 7.67
CA PHE A 77 -2.25 4.54 7.87
C PHE A 77 -3.24 3.84 8.79
N ARG A 78 -3.11 2.52 9.02
CA ARG A 78 -3.98 1.79 9.95
C ARG A 78 -3.89 2.34 11.38
N ALA A 79 -2.73 2.88 11.75
CA ALA A 79 -2.53 3.50 13.06
C ALA A 79 -3.45 4.70 13.30
N PHE A 80 -3.89 5.40 12.24
CA PHE A 80 -4.81 6.53 12.35
C PHE A 80 -6.11 6.16 13.08
N TRP A 81 -6.65 4.96 12.84
CA TRP A 81 -7.95 4.55 13.36
C TRP A 81 -7.95 4.16 14.84
N VAL A 82 -6.77 4.02 15.45
CA VAL A 82 -6.64 3.71 16.88
C VAL A 82 -6.27 4.95 17.71
N LEU A 83 -6.06 6.11 17.06
CA LEU A 83 -5.77 7.37 17.74
C LEU A 83 -7.04 7.92 18.39
N THR A 84 -6.94 8.28 19.67
CA THR A 84 -8.06 8.81 20.46
C THR A 84 -7.99 10.33 20.64
N SER A 85 -6.84 10.94 20.39
CA SER A 85 -6.62 12.40 20.48
C SER A 85 -6.63 13.03 19.09
N ARG A 86 -7.33 14.16 18.98
CA ARG A 86 -7.36 14.98 17.76
C ARG A 86 -5.95 15.44 17.36
N ASP A 87 -5.20 15.98 18.30
CA ASP A 87 -3.85 16.51 18.03
C ASP A 87 -2.91 15.40 17.52
N ALA A 88 -3.02 14.20 18.11
CA ALA A 88 -2.26 13.03 17.66
C ALA A 88 -2.66 12.59 16.24
N ALA A 89 -3.97 12.63 15.93
CA ALA A 89 -4.48 12.30 14.60
C ALA A 89 -4.03 13.30 13.54
N GLU A 90 -4.06 14.60 13.84
CA GLU A 90 -3.59 15.67 12.95
C GLU A 90 -2.09 15.54 12.67
N TYR A 91 -1.28 15.37 13.72
CA TYR A 91 0.16 15.15 13.59
C TYR A 91 0.47 13.91 12.74
N PHE A 92 -0.18 12.77 13.05
CA PHE A 92 0.00 11.53 12.30
C PHE A 92 -0.39 11.70 10.84
N PHE A 93 -1.53 12.36 10.56
CA PHE A 93 -1.99 12.56 9.20
C PHE A 93 -1.00 13.38 8.38
N GLN A 94 -0.44 14.45 8.96
CA GLN A 94 0.60 15.25 8.31
C GLN A 94 1.86 14.40 8.03
N TYR A 95 2.35 13.67 9.03
CA TYR A 95 3.50 12.78 8.87
C TYR A 95 3.29 11.74 7.75
N TRP A 96 2.12 11.11 7.73
CA TRP A 96 1.75 10.15 6.70
C TRP A 96 1.62 10.80 5.32
N SER A 97 1.00 11.98 5.24
CA SER A 97 0.86 12.75 4.01
C SER A 97 2.22 13.08 3.40
N ASP A 98 3.18 13.51 4.22
CA ASP A 98 4.53 13.83 3.74
C ASP A 98 5.27 12.59 3.23
N ALA A 99 5.08 11.44 3.90
CA ALA A 99 5.64 10.17 3.44
C ALA A 99 5.01 9.71 2.11
N VAL A 100 3.71 9.93 1.92
CA VAL A 100 3.02 9.67 0.66
C VAL A 100 3.56 10.55 -0.46
N ASP A 101 3.76 11.85 -0.22
CA ASP A 101 4.27 12.76 -1.24
C ASP A 101 5.71 12.41 -1.65
N ARG A 102 6.58 12.10 -0.68
CA ARG A 102 7.96 11.64 -0.94
C ARG A 102 8.04 10.32 -1.71
N SER A 103 7.00 9.50 -1.66
CA SER A 103 6.99 8.22 -2.41
C SER A 103 6.80 8.42 -3.91
N GLU A 104 6.29 9.58 -4.34
CA GLU A 104 5.94 9.89 -5.74
C GLU A 104 4.92 8.93 -6.38
N LEU A 105 4.31 8.04 -5.59
CA LEU A 105 3.36 7.05 -6.05
C LEU A 105 2.01 7.70 -6.35
N LYS A 106 1.83 8.17 -7.58
CA LYS A 106 0.60 8.84 -8.07
C LYS A 106 -0.71 8.15 -7.65
N PRO A 107 -0.84 6.81 -7.67
CA PRO A 107 -2.05 6.16 -7.19
C PRO A 107 -2.35 6.38 -5.70
N ILE A 108 -1.32 6.43 -4.85
CA ILE A 108 -1.43 6.63 -3.39
C ILE A 108 -1.69 8.11 -3.09
N ILE A 109 -0.98 9.03 -3.75
CA ILE A 109 -1.17 10.48 -3.60
C ILE A 109 -2.64 10.87 -3.86
N LYS A 110 -3.28 10.28 -4.88
CA LYS A 110 -4.70 10.50 -5.20
C LYS A 110 -5.70 10.02 -4.13
N VAL A 111 -5.25 9.29 -3.10
CA VAL A 111 -6.13 8.88 -1.99
C VAL A 111 -6.24 9.97 -0.93
N LYS A 112 -5.19 10.80 -0.78
CA LYS A 112 -5.19 11.97 0.12
C LYS A 112 -6.18 13.06 -0.32
N ILE A 113 -6.41 13.16 -1.63
CA ILE A 113 -7.23 14.20 -2.29
C ILE A 113 -8.71 13.78 -2.30
#